data_AF-A0A2H0Q5R1-F1
#
_entry.id   AF-A0A2H0Q5R1-F1
#
_cell.length_a   1.000
_cell.length_b   1.000
_cell.length_c   1.000
_cell.angle_alpha   90.00
_cell.angle_beta   90.00
_cell.angle_gamma   90.00
#
_symmetry.space_group_name_H-M   'P 1'
#
loop_
_entity.id
_entity.type
_entity.pdbx_description
1 polymer ?
#
loop_
_entity_poly.entity_id
_entity_poly.type
_entity_poly.pdbx_seq_one_letter_code
_entity_poly.pdbx_strand_id
1 'polypeptide(L)'
;MKTFVALILMTSSISAMADTFMCDMKVGQFQTRSAYAEPYGRLINIAMGEYSCEGTIDNDIIVTTTVASNITGESKSVSRYSSSSVEMMTLDIWGDGQVRLECSCSLN
;
A
#
# COMPACT_ATOMS: atom_id res chain seq x y z
N MET A 1 19.36 -59.22 -3.76
CA MET A 1 18.98 -57.96 -3.07
C MET A 1 19.43 -56.81 -3.95
N LYS A 2 18.50 -56.03 -4.53
CA LYS A 2 18.82 -54.83 -5.31
C LYS A 2 18.09 -53.66 -4.68
N THR A 3 18.88 -52.69 -4.23
CA THR A 3 18.50 -51.52 -3.46
C THR A 3 17.64 -50.58 -4.29
N PHE A 4 16.56 -50.11 -3.66
CA PHE A 4 15.72 -49.01 -4.12
C PHE A 4 16.53 -47.70 -4.13
N VAL A 5 16.35 -46.88 -5.16
CA VAL A 5 16.57 -45.44 -5.08
C VAL A 5 15.31 -44.78 -5.64
N ALA A 6 14.37 -44.47 -4.75
CA ALA A 6 13.23 -43.64 -5.05
C ALA A 6 13.73 -42.19 -5.19
N LEU A 7 13.75 -41.70 -6.43
CA LEU A 7 14.04 -40.30 -6.72
C LEU A 7 12.79 -39.49 -6.33
N ILE A 8 12.77 -38.97 -5.11
CA ILE A 8 11.76 -38.01 -4.66
C ILE A 8 12.01 -36.73 -5.46
N LEU A 9 11.19 -36.52 -6.49
CA LEU A 9 11.02 -35.24 -7.15
C LEU A 9 10.52 -34.26 -6.09
N MET A 10 11.46 -33.54 -5.46
CA MET A 10 11.16 -32.32 -4.76
C MET A 10 10.59 -31.35 -5.80
N THR A 11 9.27 -31.31 -5.92
CA THR A 11 8.57 -30.19 -6.51
C THR A 11 8.91 -28.99 -5.64
N SER A 12 10.01 -28.32 -5.97
CA SER A 12 10.26 -26.96 -5.55
C SER A 12 9.09 -26.17 -6.10
N SER A 13 8.05 -26.02 -5.30
CA SER A 13 7.05 -24.99 -5.45
C SER A 13 7.82 -23.68 -5.49
N ILE A 14 8.14 -23.26 -6.71
CA ILE A 14 8.62 -21.92 -7.01
C ILE A 14 7.50 -21.06 -6.48
N SER A 15 7.71 -20.51 -5.29
CA SER A 15 6.89 -19.43 -4.76
C SER A 15 6.96 -18.35 -5.81
N ALA A 16 5.90 -18.26 -6.63
CA ALA A 16 5.61 -17.05 -7.35
C ALA A 16 5.57 -15.97 -6.28
N MET A 17 6.64 -15.18 -6.20
CA MET A 17 6.62 -13.90 -5.52
C MET A 17 5.63 -13.09 -6.35
N ALA A 18 4.34 -13.21 -6.04
CA ALA A 18 3.37 -12.30 -6.59
C ALA A 18 3.76 -10.94 -6.03
N ASP A 19 4.07 -10.01 -6.93
CA ASP A 19 4.42 -8.63 -6.58
C ASP A 19 3.36 -8.11 -5.61
N THR A 20 3.71 -8.06 -4.32
CA THR A 20 2.75 -7.81 -3.27
C THR A 20 2.52 -6.31 -3.24
N PHE A 21 1.32 -5.88 -3.60
CA PHE A 21 0.97 -4.48 -3.50
C PHE A 21 0.73 -4.11 -2.05
N MET A 22 1.40 -3.06 -1.57
CA MET A 22 1.27 -2.56 -0.21
C MET A 22 1.06 -1.05 -0.23
N CYS A 23 0.27 -0.55 0.72
CA CYS A 23 0.24 0.86 1.07
C CYS A 23 0.47 1.07 2.56
N ASP A 24 1.10 2.17 2.89
CA ASP A 24 1.30 2.70 4.22
C ASP A 24 0.67 4.09 4.31
N MET A 25 -0.14 4.30 5.33
CA MET A 25 -0.71 5.59 5.68
C MET A 25 -0.16 6.04 7.02
N LYS A 26 0.29 7.30 7.11
CA LYS A 26 0.70 7.95 8.35
C LYS A 26 -0.16 9.19 8.60
N VAL A 27 -0.61 9.34 9.85
CA VAL A 27 -1.35 10.51 10.33
C VAL A 27 -0.61 11.10 11.52
N GLY A 28 -0.03 12.27 11.33
CA GLY A 28 0.85 12.90 12.33
C GLY A 28 2.16 12.11 12.52
N GLN A 29 2.74 12.18 13.72
CA GLN A 29 4.05 11.56 13.99
C GLN A 29 3.98 10.10 14.48
N PHE A 30 2.84 9.63 14.97
CA PHE A 30 2.77 8.39 15.75
C PHE A 30 1.80 7.34 15.19
N GLN A 31 0.86 7.74 14.33
CA GLN A 31 -0.12 6.79 13.81
C GLN A 31 0.31 6.34 12.42
N THR A 32 0.54 5.05 12.26
CA THR A 32 0.80 4.42 10.97
C THR A 32 -0.10 3.20 10.83
N ARG A 33 -0.68 3.00 9.64
CA ARG A 33 -1.34 1.76 9.26
C ARG A 33 -0.85 1.30 7.91
N SER A 34 -0.73 -0.01 7.76
CA SER A 34 -0.35 -0.67 6.53
C SER A 34 -1.47 -1.58 6.08
N ALA A 35 -1.67 -1.68 4.77
CA ALA A 35 -2.55 -2.66 4.17
C ALA A 35 -1.88 -3.25 2.93
N TYR A 36 -2.24 -4.49 2.64
CA TYR A 36 -1.71 -5.27 1.54
C TYR A 36 -2.86 -5.70 0.66
N ALA A 37 -2.68 -5.61 -0.64
CA ALA A 37 -3.58 -6.25 -1.59
C ALA A 37 -3.15 -7.71 -1.75
N GLU A 38 -4.12 -8.57 -2.02
CA GLU A 38 -3.84 -9.92 -2.49
C GLU A 38 -3.02 -9.87 -3.80
N PRO A 39 -2.34 -10.96 -4.20
CA PRO A 39 -1.55 -11.10 -5.44
C PRO A 39 -2.15 -10.56 -6.76
N TYR A 40 -3.44 -10.28 -6.79
CA TYR A 40 -4.18 -9.72 -7.94
C TYR A 40 -5.01 -8.48 -7.59
N GLY A 41 -4.84 -7.97 -6.37
CA GLY A 41 -5.54 -6.81 -5.86
C GLY A 41 -4.95 -5.54 -6.45
N ARG A 42 -5.78 -4.80 -7.18
CA ARG A 42 -5.40 -3.53 -7.83
C ARG A 42 -5.80 -2.30 -7.03
N LEU A 43 -6.33 -2.49 -5.83
CA LEU A 43 -6.86 -1.44 -4.98
C LEU A 43 -6.58 -1.76 -3.51
N ILE A 44 -6.04 -0.78 -2.80
CA ILE A 44 -5.90 -0.77 -1.34
C ILE A 44 -6.57 0.50 -0.84
N ASN A 45 -7.35 0.38 0.23
CA ASN A 45 -7.92 1.52 0.93
C ASN A 45 -7.64 1.40 2.43
N ILE A 46 -6.94 2.39 2.98
CA ILE A 46 -6.64 2.53 4.39
C ILE A 46 -7.42 3.74 4.91
N ALA A 47 -8.29 3.51 5.88
CA ALA A 47 -8.98 4.56 6.61
C ALA A 47 -8.40 4.71 8.03
N MET A 48 -8.06 5.96 8.40
CA MET A 48 -7.54 6.33 9.71
C MET A 48 -8.28 7.55 10.24
N GLY A 49 -9.32 7.31 11.03
CA GLY A 49 -10.20 8.36 11.55
C GLY A 49 -10.87 9.12 10.40
N GLU A 50 -10.53 10.39 10.28
CA GLU A 50 -11.10 11.32 9.32
C GLU A 50 -10.35 11.35 7.97
N TYR A 51 -9.32 10.51 7.82
CA TYR A 51 -8.47 10.48 6.64
C TYR A 51 -8.53 9.13 5.95
N SER A 52 -8.33 9.14 4.63
CA SER A 52 -8.15 7.91 3.85
C SER A 52 -6.97 7.99 2.91
N CYS A 53 -6.40 6.83 2.64
CA CYS A 53 -5.28 6.59 1.74
C CYS A 53 -5.71 5.47 0.79
N GLU A 54 -5.76 5.79 -0.50
CA GLU A 54 -6.11 4.86 -1.55
C GLU A 54 -4.91 4.64 -2.46
N GLY A 55 -4.56 3.38 -2.69
CA GLY A 55 -3.57 2.98 -3.68
C GLY A 55 -4.23 2.15 -4.77
N THR A 56 -3.93 2.44 -6.03
CA THR A 56 -4.30 1.60 -7.15
C THR A 56 -3.10 1.25 -8.01
N ILE A 57 -3.18 0.09 -8.68
CA ILE A 57 -2.20 -0.30 -9.69
C ILE A 57 -2.89 -0.38 -11.05
N ASP A 58 -2.32 0.34 -12.01
CA ASP A 58 -2.66 0.23 -13.42
C ASP A 58 -1.51 -0.43 -14.21
N ASN A 59 -1.87 -1.23 -15.21
CA ASN A 59 -0.96 -2.00 -16.06
C ASN A 59 0.08 -2.84 -15.30
N ASP A 60 -0.24 -3.25 -14.08
CA ASP A 60 0.61 -4.04 -13.17
C ASP A 60 1.94 -3.34 -12.78
N ILE A 61 2.11 -2.05 -13.09
CA ILE A 61 3.35 -1.29 -12.82
C ILE A 61 3.14 0.16 -12.40
N ILE A 62 2.05 0.82 -12.78
CA ILE A 62 1.81 2.22 -12.44
C ILE A 62 1.04 2.25 -11.14
N VAL A 63 1.67 2.77 -10.09
CA VAL A 63 1.03 2.96 -8.80
C VAL A 63 0.47 4.37 -8.74
N THR A 64 -0.82 4.49 -8.45
CA THR A 64 -1.49 5.76 -8.15
C THR A 64 -1.85 5.76 -6.68
N THR A 65 -1.39 6.78 -5.96
CA THR A 65 -1.66 6.96 -4.54
C THR A 65 -2.42 8.26 -4.33
N THR A 66 -3.54 8.16 -3.63
CA THR A 66 -4.40 9.29 -3.29
C THR A 66 -4.56 9.36 -1.77
N VAL A 67 -4.31 10.54 -1.20
CA VAL A 67 -4.62 10.84 0.20
C VAL A 67 -5.76 11.85 0.26
N ALA A 68 -6.70 11.63 1.18
CA ALA A 68 -7.89 12.47 1.31
C ALA A 68 -8.26 12.74 2.77
N SER A 69 -8.85 13.92 2.99
CA SER A 69 -9.54 14.32 4.21
C SER A 69 -11.04 14.16 4.00
N ASN A 70 -11.67 13.25 4.73
CA ASN A 70 -13.09 12.94 4.61
C ASN A 70 -13.99 14.02 5.24
N ILE A 71 -13.42 14.95 6.01
CA ILE A 71 -14.15 16.09 6.59
C ILE A 71 -14.18 17.25 5.58
N THR A 72 -13.03 17.62 5.05
CA THR A 72 -12.88 18.82 4.21
C THR A 72 -13.12 18.51 2.73
N GLY A 73 -13.04 17.24 2.34
CA GLY A 73 -13.11 16.79 0.94
C GLY A 73 -11.82 17.07 0.15
N GLU A 74 -10.78 17.63 0.79
CA GLU A 74 -9.49 17.85 0.16
C GLU A 74 -8.82 16.53 -0.14
N SER A 75 -8.24 16.43 -1.34
CA SER A 75 -7.49 15.25 -1.75
C SER A 75 -6.29 15.63 -2.60
N LYS A 76 -5.28 14.77 -2.59
CA LYS A 76 -4.09 14.89 -3.41
C LYS A 76 -3.71 13.51 -3.94
N SER A 77 -3.33 13.46 -5.20
CA SER A 77 -2.99 12.21 -5.88
C SER A 77 -1.68 12.33 -6.63
N VAL A 78 -0.90 11.25 -6.65
CA VAL A 78 0.36 11.12 -7.39
C VAL A 78 0.41 9.74 -8.02
N SER A 79 0.82 9.68 -9.29
CA SER A 79 1.06 8.42 -10.01
C SER A 79 2.53 8.30 -10.41
N ARG A 80 3.13 7.14 -10.14
CA ARG A 80 4.55 6.86 -10.40
C ARG A 80 4.74 5.37 -10.74
N TYR A 81 5.85 5.05 -11.39
CA TYR A 81 6.21 3.67 -11.72
C TYR A 81 6.66 2.92 -10.46
N SER A 82 6.11 1.72 -10.24
CA SER A 82 6.39 0.76 -9.17
C SER A 82 6.14 1.21 -7.73
N SER A 83 6.18 2.51 -7.44
CA SER A 83 5.83 3.08 -6.14
C SER A 83 5.44 4.54 -6.28
N SER A 84 4.51 5.00 -5.44
CA SER A 84 4.09 6.41 -5.36
C SER A 84 3.91 6.82 -3.89
N SER A 85 4.22 8.08 -3.59
CA SER A 85 4.02 8.67 -2.28
C SER A 85 3.44 10.06 -2.45
N VAL A 86 2.45 10.38 -1.62
CA VAL A 86 1.78 11.67 -1.59
C VAL A 86 1.68 12.16 -0.16
N GLU A 87 1.97 13.45 -0.01
CA GLU A 87 1.87 14.14 1.26
C GLU A 87 0.88 15.30 1.17
N MET A 88 0.05 15.41 2.20
CA MET A 88 -0.92 16.48 2.39
C MET A 88 -0.78 17.03 3.81
N MET A 89 -0.81 18.35 3.94
CA MET A 89 -0.89 19.04 5.22
C MET A 89 -2.34 19.48 5.42
N THR A 90 -2.90 19.20 6.59
CA THR A 90 -4.22 19.68 6.97
C THR A 90 -4.15 20.35 8.34
N LEU A 91 -5.11 21.20 8.64
CA LEU A 91 -5.20 21.81 9.97
C LEU A 91 -5.73 20.77 10.95
N ASP A 92 -5.15 20.74 12.15
CA ASP A 92 -5.73 20.05 13.29
C ASP A 92 -7.17 20.57 13.53
N ILE A 93 -8.06 19.71 14.03
CA ILE A 93 -9.44 20.04 14.41
C ILE A 93 -9.49 21.20 15.42
N TRP A 94 -8.40 21.44 16.15
CA TRP A 94 -8.23 22.53 17.11
C TRP A 94 -7.60 23.80 16.51
N GLY A 95 -7.16 23.78 15.25
CA GLY A 95 -6.54 24.92 14.55
C GLY A 95 -5.09 25.23 14.97
N ASP A 96 -4.54 24.48 15.92
CA ASP A 96 -3.29 24.81 16.60
C ASP A 96 -2.05 24.07 16.04
N GLY A 97 -2.24 23.17 15.07
CA GLY A 97 -1.15 22.38 14.46
C GLY A 97 -1.46 21.93 13.04
N GLN A 98 -0.41 21.66 12.24
CA GLN A 98 -0.56 21.01 10.93
C GLN A 98 -0.43 19.50 11.11
N VAL A 99 -1.49 18.75 10.79
CA VAL A 99 -1.45 17.29 10.69
C VAL A 99 -0.83 16.94 9.33
N ARG A 100 0.31 16.24 9.37
CA ARG A 100 0.92 15.68 8.16
C ARG A 100 0.30 14.33 7.86
N LEU A 101 -0.24 14.21 6.66
CA LEU A 101 -0.77 12.98 6.09
C LEU A 101 0.22 12.51 5.04
N GLU A 102 0.69 11.29 5.19
CA GLU A 102 1.55 10.62 4.20
C GLU A 102 0.86 9.33 3.80
N CYS A 103 0.76 9.10 2.49
CA CYS A 103 0.24 7.87 1.92
C CYS A 103 1.25 7.41 0.88
N SER A 104 1.81 6.23 1.07
CA SER A 104 2.88 5.66 0.27
C SER A 104 2.50 4.26 -0.15
N CYS A 105 2.53 3.96 -1.44
CA CYS A 105 2.23 2.63 -1.96
C CYS A 105 3.35 2.11 -2.85
N SER A 106 3.56 0.80 -2.86
CA SER A 106 4.62 0.16 -3.64
C SER A 106 4.27 -1.28 -4.01
N LEU A 107 4.77 -1.70 -5.17
CA LEU A 107 4.95 -3.11 -5.52
C LEU A 107 6.19 -3.63 -4.79
N ASN A 108 6.06 -4.76 -4.09
CA ASN A 108 7.14 -5.40 -3.34
C ASN A 108 7.41 -6.83 -3.82
#